data_AF-B0P817-F1
#
_entry.id   AF-B0P817-F1
#
_cell.length_a   1.000
_cell.length_b   1.000
_cell.length_c   1.000
_cell.angle_alpha   90.00
_cell.angle_beta   90.00
_cell.angle_gamma   90.00
#
_symmetry.space_group_name_H-M   'P 1'
#
loop_
_entity.id
_entity.type
_entity.pdbx_description
1 polymer ?
#
loop_
_entity_poly.entity_id
_entity_poly.type
_entity_poly.pdbx_seq_one_letter_code
_entity_poly.pdbx_strand_id
1 'polypeptide(L)'
;MTQPIVTDNGLNTASSGAAASSSQSGTAPGTASTPASSAELEDILKQYYDTKAEVSALSVDLAILDADFRIGKIESAAFQEQKAALLTKRAELEFNEEMLEHQAEMMIPYTMPDLANADINELFNQYHEAKVAEDATDLEGNMLMEQYRSGQINREEFVSQMAVLEREADEADRRADILEDTLEMLGFDD
;
A
#
# COMPACT_ATOMS: atom_id res chain seq x y z
N MET A 1 -57.93 26.77 -37.23
CA MET A 1 -57.48 26.94 -38.64
C MET A 1 -56.15 26.22 -38.77
N THR A 2 -55.80 25.35 -39.72
CA THR A 2 -56.43 24.57 -40.79
C THR A 2 -55.28 23.63 -41.23
N GLN A 3 -55.43 22.30 -41.12
CA GLN A 3 -54.59 21.29 -41.82
C GLN A 3 -54.91 21.36 -43.34
N PRO A 4 -54.12 20.85 -44.33
CA PRO A 4 -53.42 19.54 -44.34
C PRO A 4 -52.16 19.41 -45.27
N ILE A 5 -51.59 18.21 -45.39
CA ILE A 5 -51.37 17.43 -46.64
C ILE A 5 -51.02 15.98 -46.26
N VAL A 6 -51.64 15.05 -46.98
CA VAL A 6 -51.57 13.58 -46.87
C VAL A 6 -50.94 13.01 -48.16
N THR A 7 -50.59 11.72 -48.11
CA THR A 7 -50.39 10.72 -49.21
C THR A 7 -48.98 10.71 -49.84
N ASP A 8 -48.32 9.57 -50.13
CA ASP A 8 -48.78 8.18 -50.36
C ASP A 8 -47.58 7.20 -50.51
N ASN A 9 -47.84 5.90 -50.30
CA ASN A 9 -47.21 4.67 -50.86
C ASN A 9 -45.70 4.39 -50.71
N GLY A 10 -45.22 3.19 -50.34
CA GLY A 10 -45.81 1.83 -50.34
C GLY A 10 -44.90 0.86 -51.13
N LEU A 11 -44.42 -0.22 -50.50
CA LEU A 11 -43.82 -1.49 -51.05
C LEU A 11 -43.03 -2.16 -49.88
N ASN A 12 -43.50 -3.13 -49.11
CA ASN A 12 -43.89 -4.52 -49.36
C ASN A 12 -42.84 -5.40 -50.08
N THR A 13 -42.26 -6.37 -49.35
CA THR A 13 -41.97 -7.79 -49.72
C THR A 13 -41.06 -8.42 -48.64
N ALA A 14 -41.58 -9.39 -47.85
CA ALA A 14 -41.27 -10.83 -47.88
C ALA A 14 -39.88 -11.19 -47.29
N SER A 15 -39.62 -12.25 -46.52
CA SER A 15 -40.31 -13.48 -46.13
C SER A 15 -39.43 -14.19 -45.08
N SER A 16 -40.07 -14.81 -44.08
CA SER A 16 -39.74 -16.09 -43.42
C SER A 16 -38.28 -16.46 -43.08
N GLY A 17 -38.03 -16.74 -41.79
CA GLY A 17 -36.87 -17.51 -41.32
C GLY A 17 -37.07 -17.98 -39.88
N ALA A 18 -37.19 -19.28 -39.69
CA ALA A 18 -37.58 -19.96 -38.46
C ALA A 18 -36.48 -20.04 -37.39
N ALA A 19 -36.94 -20.20 -36.13
CA ALA A 19 -36.37 -20.94 -35.01
C ALA A 19 -34.83 -20.96 -34.79
N ALA A 20 -34.41 -20.44 -33.63
CA ALA A 20 -33.19 -20.89 -32.98
C ALA A 20 -33.40 -20.98 -31.45
N SER A 21 -33.49 -22.22 -30.95
CA SER A 21 -33.11 -22.54 -29.58
C SER A 21 -31.62 -22.26 -29.43
N SER A 22 -31.23 -21.55 -28.37
CA SER A 22 -29.96 -21.86 -27.71
C SER A 22 -30.06 -21.51 -26.23
N SER A 23 -29.94 -22.56 -25.45
CA SER A 23 -29.68 -22.62 -24.03
C SER A 23 -28.56 -21.67 -23.61
N GLN A 24 -28.92 -20.63 -22.85
CA GLN A 24 -27.94 -19.83 -22.12
C GLN A 24 -27.83 -20.42 -20.72
N SER A 25 -26.90 -21.35 -20.57
CA SER A 25 -26.40 -21.78 -19.27
C SER A 25 -25.87 -20.55 -18.54
N GLY A 26 -26.48 -20.23 -17.41
CA GLY A 26 -25.96 -19.25 -16.47
C GLY A 26 -24.59 -19.69 -15.99
N THR A 27 -23.57 -18.94 -16.39
CA THR A 27 -22.35 -18.83 -15.62
C THR A 27 -22.27 -17.37 -15.22
N ALA A 28 -22.70 -17.11 -13.99
CA ALA A 28 -22.23 -15.92 -13.30
C ALA A 28 -20.70 -15.97 -13.34
N PRO A 29 -20.00 -14.87 -13.68
CA PRO A 29 -18.59 -14.77 -13.35
C PRO A 29 -18.55 -14.64 -11.83
N GLY A 30 -18.58 -15.79 -11.14
CA GLY A 30 -17.98 -15.88 -9.83
C GLY A 30 -16.53 -15.51 -10.05
N THR A 31 -16.12 -14.35 -9.56
CA THR A 31 -14.74 -14.04 -9.28
C THR A 31 -14.29 -15.08 -8.26
N ALA A 32 -13.93 -16.27 -8.74
CA ALA A 32 -13.04 -17.13 -8.01
C ALA A 32 -11.76 -16.30 -7.89
N SER A 33 -11.58 -15.67 -6.72
CA SER A 33 -10.30 -15.10 -6.34
C SER A 33 -9.32 -16.26 -6.42
N THR A 34 -8.58 -16.32 -7.51
CA THR A 34 -7.37 -17.12 -7.57
C THR A 34 -6.58 -16.73 -6.32
N PRO A 35 -6.16 -17.67 -5.46
CA PRO A 35 -5.29 -17.31 -4.35
C PRO A 35 -4.10 -16.59 -4.98
N ALA A 36 -3.88 -15.34 -4.56
CA ALA A 36 -2.79 -14.56 -5.08
C ALA A 36 -1.50 -15.35 -4.86
N SER A 37 -0.72 -15.48 -5.91
CA SER A 37 0.55 -16.18 -5.87
C SER A 37 1.50 -15.44 -4.93
N SER A 38 2.41 -16.17 -4.30
CA SER A 38 3.47 -15.57 -3.48
C SER A 38 4.28 -14.49 -4.23
N ALA A 39 4.34 -14.57 -5.57
CA ALA A 39 5.00 -13.57 -6.40
C ALA A 39 4.19 -12.27 -6.50
N GLU A 40 2.87 -12.35 -6.65
CA GLU A 40 1.99 -11.17 -6.66
C GLU A 40 2.02 -10.44 -5.32
N LEU A 41 2.06 -11.18 -4.20
CA LEU A 41 2.22 -10.57 -2.87
C LEU A 41 3.54 -9.80 -2.74
N GLU A 42 4.65 -10.40 -3.17
CA GLU A 42 5.96 -9.74 -3.09
C GLU A 42 6.03 -8.47 -3.96
N ASP A 43 5.40 -8.49 -5.14
CA ASP A 43 5.30 -7.29 -6.00
C ASP A 43 4.48 -6.18 -5.32
N ILE A 44 3.36 -6.52 -4.67
CA ILE A 44 2.53 -5.57 -3.92
C ILE A 44 3.29 -5.01 -2.71
N LEU A 45 3.94 -5.88 -1.92
CA LEU A 45 4.75 -5.46 -0.77
C LEU A 45 5.88 -4.54 -1.20
N LYS A 46 6.57 -4.87 -2.29
CA LYS A 46 7.61 -4.00 -2.84
C LYS A 46 7.04 -2.63 -3.19
N GLN A 47 5.91 -2.58 -3.88
CA GLN A 47 5.28 -1.32 -4.27
C GLN A 47 4.81 -0.52 -3.05
N TYR A 48 4.27 -1.19 -2.03
CA TYR A 48 3.85 -0.61 -0.76
C TYR A 48 5.04 0.07 -0.07
N TYR A 49 6.12 -0.67 0.16
CA TYR A 49 7.31 -0.15 0.86
C TYR A 49 8.06 0.92 0.07
N ASP A 50 8.13 0.80 -1.26
CA ASP A 50 8.65 1.88 -2.11
C ASP A 50 7.80 3.16 -1.96
N THR A 51 6.46 3.02 -1.87
CA THR A 51 5.53 4.16 -1.72
C THR A 51 5.66 4.81 -0.34
N LYS A 52 5.71 4.01 0.73
CA LYS A 52 5.90 4.48 2.12
C LYS A 52 7.22 5.26 2.26
N ALA A 53 8.30 4.73 1.69
CA ALA A 53 9.60 5.41 1.64
C ALA A 53 9.57 6.73 0.85
N GLU A 54 8.82 6.79 -0.25
CA GLU A 54 8.60 8.02 -1.02
C GLU A 54 7.82 9.08 -0.24
N VAL A 55 6.81 8.69 0.55
CA VAL A 55 6.08 9.58 1.48
C VAL A 55 7.00 10.13 2.55
N SER A 56 7.85 9.29 3.14
CA SER A 56 8.90 9.70 4.08
C SER A 56 9.88 10.69 3.44
N ALA A 57 10.30 10.46 2.21
CA ALA A 57 11.18 11.38 1.47
C ALA A 57 10.53 12.75 1.28
N LEU A 58 9.25 12.79 0.89
CA LEU A 58 8.49 14.04 0.74
C LEU A 58 8.34 14.80 2.05
N SER A 59 8.24 14.10 3.18
CA SER A 59 8.21 14.72 4.50
C SER A 59 9.54 15.41 4.83
N VAL A 60 10.67 14.77 4.50
CA VAL A 60 12.00 15.40 4.62
C VAL A 60 12.16 16.57 3.64
N ASP A 61 11.72 16.41 2.39
CA ASP A 61 11.77 17.48 1.36
C ASP A 61 11.00 18.73 1.81
N LEU A 62 9.81 18.55 2.41
CA LEU A 62 9.02 19.64 3.02
C LEU A 62 9.77 20.32 4.17
N ALA A 63 10.46 19.55 5.02
CA ALA A 63 11.24 20.10 6.12
C ALA A 63 12.47 20.90 5.62
N ILE A 64 13.14 20.43 4.56
CA ILE A 64 14.22 21.15 3.88
C ILE A 64 13.67 22.45 3.28
N LEU A 65 12.55 22.39 2.57
CA LEU A 65 11.90 23.55 1.95
C LEU A 65 11.53 24.61 2.99
N ASP A 66 10.90 24.20 4.10
CA ASP A 66 10.55 25.10 5.21
C ASP A 66 11.81 25.72 5.84
N ALA A 67 12.91 24.96 5.98
CA ALA A 67 14.17 25.47 6.52
C ALA A 67 14.82 26.49 5.58
N ASP A 68 14.88 26.20 4.27
CA ASP A 68 15.44 27.08 3.25
C ASP A 68 14.66 28.40 3.14
N PHE A 69 13.33 28.36 3.30
CA PHE A 69 12.52 29.57 3.40
C PHE A 69 12.85 30.39 4.65
N ARG A 70 12.97 29.75 5.81
CA ARG A 70 13.28 30.44 7.09
C ARG A 70 14.61 31.17 7.07
N ILE A 71 15.60 30.67 6.34
CA ILE A 71 16.92 31.30 6.19
C ILE A 71 17.02 32.22 4.96
N GLY A 72 15.92 32.43 4.24
CA GLY A 72 15.85 33.35 3.10
C GLY A 72 16.56 32.88 1.83
N LYS A 73 16.79 31.57 1.68
CA LYS A 73 17.32 31.02 0.41
C LYS A 73 16.28 31.01 -0.71
N ILE A 74 15.01 30.93 -0.36
CA ILE A 74 13.88 30.93 -1.31
C ILE A 74 12.89 32.03 -0.96
N GLU A 75 12.32 32.63 -2.01
CA GLU A 75 11.32 33.69 -1.88
C GLU A 75 9.94 33.13 -1.57
N SER A 76 9.08 33.96 -0.94
CA SER A 76 7.75 33.53 -0.48
C SER A 76 6.88 32.93 -1.59
N ALA A 77 6.92 33.47 -2.81
CA ALA A 77 6.10 32.95 -3.91
C ALA A 77 6.55 31.54 -4.33
N ALA A 78 7.86 31.34 -4.51
CA ALA A 78 8.44 30.05 -4.87
C ALA A 78 8.23 29.01 -3.75
N PHE A 79 8.35 29.42 -2.49
CA PHE A 79 8.07 28.57 -1.33
C PHE A 79 6.63 28.03 -1.35
N GLN A 80 5.64 28.90 -1.55
CA GLN A 80 4.23 28.47 -1.56
C GLN A 80 3.93 27.53 -2.73
N GLU A 81 4.48 27.82 -3.92
CA GLU A 81 4.34 26.96 -5.09
C GLU A 81 4.95 25.57 -4.88
N GLN A 82 6.20 25.50 -4.42
CA GLN A 82 6.89 24.23 -4.16
C GLN A 82 6.20 23.44 -3.04
N LYS A 83 5.78 24.11 -1.97
CA LYS A 83 5.07 23.48 -0.85
C LYS A 83 3.75 22.87 -1.30
N ALA A 84 2.96 23.59 -2.11
CA ALA A 84 1.71 23.08 -2.64
C ALA A 84 1.92 21.86 -3.54
N ALA A 85 2.96 21.87 -4.39
CA ALA A 85 3.31 20.75 -5.25
C ALA A 85 3.71 19.50 -4.44
N LEU A 86 4.58 19.67 -3.43
CA LEU A 86 5.00 18.57 -2.56
C LEU A 86 3.83 17.99 -1.76
N LEU A 87 2.95 18.84 -1.21
CA LEU A 87 1.77 18.39 -0.46
C LEU A 87 0.78 17.63 -1.34
N THR A 88 0.58 18.08 -2.58
CA THR A 88 -0.29 17.38 -3.55
C THR A 88 0.27 15.99 -3.85
N LYS A 89 1.56 15.90 -4.18
CA LYS A 89 2.22 14.62 -4.45
C LYS A 89 2.18 13.69 -3.24
N ARG A 90 2.40 14.22 -2.04
CA ARG A 90 2.36 13.45 -0.79
C ARG A 90 0.98 12.85 -0.56
N ALA A 91 -0.08 13.65 -0.69
CA ALA A 91 -1.46 13.17 -0.51
C ALA A 91 -1.85 12.08 -1.53
N GLU A 92 -1.38 12.19 -2.79
CA GLU A 92 -1.59 11.16 -3.80
C GLU A 92 -0.90 9.84 -3.43
N LEU A 93 0.32 9.91 -2.90
CA LEU A 93 1.07 8.72 -2.49
C LEU A 93 0.53 8.11 -1.19
N GLU A 94 0.14 8.91 -0.20
CA GLU A 94 -0.51 8.42 1.04
C GLU A 94 -1.79 7.65 0.71
N PHE A 95 -2.63 8.15 -0.20
CA PHE A 95 -3.80 7.41 -0.65
C PHE A 95 -3.45 6.08 -1.34
N ASN A 96 -2.39 6.07 -2.15
CA ASN A 96 -1.93 4.86 -2.82
C ASN A 96 -1.31 3.86 -1.82
N GLU A 97 -0.61 4.35 -0.82
CA GLU A 97 -0.05 3.58 0.29
C GLU A 97 -1.15 2.85 1.06
N GLU A 98 -2.20 3.55 1.52
CA GLU A 98 -3.34 2.94 2.22
C GLU A 98 -4.02 1.82 1.39
N MET A 99 -4.14 2.04 0.08
CA MET A 99 -4.71 1.03 -0.82
C MET A 99 -3.83 -0.21 -0.95
N LEU A 100 -2.51 -0.03 -1.04
CA LEU A 100 -1.53 -1.11 -1.14
C LEU A 100 -1.39 -1.87 0.17
N GLU A 101 -1.39 -1.16 1.30
CA GLU A 101 -1.40 -1.73 2.66
C GLU A 101 -2.59 -2.67 2.81
N HIS A 102 -3.80 -2.18 2.57
CA HIS A 102 -5.00 -3.00 2.67
C HIS A 102 -4.95 -4.23 1.76
N GLN A 103 -4.41 -4.08 0.54
CA GLN A 103 -4.26 -5.20 -0.37
C GLN A 103 -3.24 -6.22 0.14
N ALA A 104 -2.12 -5.77 0.70
CA ALA A 104 -1.09 -6.61 1.29
C ALA A 104 -1.64 -7.37 2.52
N GLU A 105 -2.29 -6.68 3.46
CA GLU A 105 -2.89 -7.29 4.65
C GLU A 105 -3.87 -8.42 4.33
N MET A 106 -4.70 -8.23 3.31
CA MET A 106 -5.65 -9.25 2.85
C MET A 106 -4.97 -10.50 2.27
N MET A 107 -3.70 -10.40 1.89
CA MET A 107 -2.92 -11.43 1.23
C MET A 107 -1.84 -12.06 2.13
N ILE A 108 -1.41 -11.36 3.19
CA ILE A 108 -0.45 -11.89 4.17
C ILE A 108 -1.13 -12.99 4.99
N PRO A 109 -0.62 -14.24 4.96
CA PRO A 109 -1.18 -15.31 5.76
C PRO A 109 -0.77 -15.15 7.23
N TYR A 110 -1.74 -14.97 8.12
CA TYR A 110 -1.52 -15.07 9.55
C TYR A 110 -1.27 -16.54 9.93
N THR A 111 -0.04 -16.89 10.28
CA THR A 111 0.37 -18.27 10.59
C THR A 111 0.88 -18.35 12.01
N MET A 112 0.09 -18.95 12.91
CA MET A 112 0.55 -19.20 14.27
C MET A 112 1.67 -20.26 14.30
N PRO A 113 2.63 -20.15 15.23
CA PRO A 113 3.62 -21.18 15.49
C PRO A 113 2.98 -22.52 15.89
N ASP A 114 3.65 -23.64 15.61
CA ASP A 114 3.22 -24.94 16.10
C ASP A 114 3.44 -25.05 17.62
N LEU A 115 2.36 -24.96 18.37
CA LEU A 115 2.38 -25.00 19.83
C LEU A 115 2.69 -26.38 20.40
N ALA A 116 2.55 -27.46 19.61
CA ALA A 116 2.73 -28.83 20.12
C ALA A 116 4.15 -29.11 20.61
N ASN A 117 5.14 -28.35 20.12
CA ASN A 117 6.56 -28.50 20.46
C ASN A 117 7.24 -27.15 20.80
N ALA A 118 6.46 -26.10 21.07
CA ALA A 118 7.03 -24.78 21.32
C ALA A 118 7.81 -24.73 22.64
N ASP A 119 9.06 -24.26 22.60
CA ASP A 119 9.83 -23.91 23.79
C ASP A 119 9.45 -22.50 24.24
N ILE A 120 8.85 -22.37 25.42
CA ILE A 120 8.37 -21.10 25.96
C ILE A 120 9.50 -20.08 26.13
N ASN A 121 10.70 -20.51 26.56
CA ASN A 121 11.81 -19.56 26.71
C ASN A 121 12.28 -19.04 25.36
N GLU A 122 12.22 -19.90 24.34
CA GLU A 122 12.54 -19.51 22.97
C GLU A 122 11.50 -18.54 22.42
N LEU A 123 10.20 -18.75 22.68
CA LEU A 123 9.15 -17.80 22.31
C LEU A 123 9.36 -16.42 22.95
N PHE A 124 9.68 -16.35 24.24
CA PHE A 124 10.00 -15.09 24.92
C PHE A 124 11.25 -14.41 24.34
N ASN A 125 12.30 -15.18 24.05
CA ASN A 125 13.50 -14.63 23.42
C ASN A 125 13.20 -14.04 22.04
N GLN A 126 12.40 -14.73 21.24
CA GLN A 126 12.01 -14.26 19.91
C GLN A 126 11.09 -13.03 19.97
N TYR A 127 10.19 -12.98 20.95
CA TYR A 127 9.33 -11.80 21.16
C TYR A 127 10.17 -10.58 21.53
N HIS A 128 11.11 -10.76 22.47
CA HIS A 128 12.02 -9.69 22.85
C HIS A 128 12.94 -9.27 21.70
N GLU A 129 13.45 -10.22 20.91
CA GLU A 129 14.25 -9.96 19.72
C GLU A 129 13.45 -9.13 18.69
N ALA A 130 12.19 -9.48 18.46
CA ALA A 130 11.32 -8.73 17.55
C ALA A 130 11.12 -7.28 18.01
N LYS A 131 10.83 -7.05 19.29
CA LYS A 131 10.69 -5.68 19.83
C LYS A 131 11.99 -4.87 19.80
N VAL A 132 13.13 -5.51 20.08
CA VAL A 132 14.45 -4.84 19.97
C VAL A 132 14.78 -4.52 18.50
N ALA A 133 14.38 -5.38 17.56
CA ALA A 133 14.56 -5.13 16.14
C ALA A 133 13.73 -3.92 15.67
N GLU A 134 12.46 -3.83 16.08
CA GLU A 134 11.57 -2.69 15.82
C GLU A 134 12.21 -1.36 16.31
N ASP A 135 12.65 -1.32 17.56
CA ASP A 135 13.34 -0.16 18.15
C ASP A 135 14.63 0.22 17.38
N ALA A 136 15.37 -0.79 16.91
CA ALA A 136 16.60 -0.58 16.16
C ALA A 136 16.33 0.00 14.77
N THR A 137 15.31 -0.52 14.06
CA THR A 137 14.90 -0.01 12.74
C THR A 137 14.40 1.43 12.84
N ASP A 138 13.65 1.77 13.89
CA ASP A 138 13.20 3.14 14.15
C ASP A 138 14.36 4.12 14.35
N LEU A 139 15.36 3.71 15.13
CA LEU A 139 16.56 4.52 15.34
C LEU A 139 17.34 4.71 14.04
N GLU A 140 17.51 3.65 13.25
CA GLU A 140 18.19 3.70 11.96
C GLU A 140 17.43 4.58 10.95
N GLY A 141 16.10 4.48 10.91
CA GLY A 141 15.24 5.33 10.09
C GLY A 141 15.40 6.82 10.43
N ASN A 142 15.44 7.16 11.72
CA ASN A 142 15.71 8.53 12.17
C ASN A 142 17.10 9.03 11.74
N MET A 143 18.13 8.18 11.84
CA MET A 143 19.47 8.51 11.35
C MET A 143 19.47 8.73 9.84
N LEU A 144 18.78 7.88 9.08
CA LEU A 144 18.67 7.96 7.63
C LEU A 144 17.98 9.27 7.18
N MET A 145 16.92 9.69 7.88
CA MET A 145 16.25 10.97 7.64
C MET A 145 17.20 12.16 7.82
N GLU A 146 18.02 12.16 8.87
CA GLU A 146 19.00 13.23 9.10
C GLU A 146 20.14 13.21 8.06
N GLN A 147 20.59 12.03 7.62
CA GLN A 147 21.56 11.92 6.52
C GLN A 147 21.01 12.52 5.22
N TYR A 148 19.75 12.22 4.88
CA TYR A 148 19.13 12.78 3.68
C TYR A 148 18.92 14.29 3.82
N ARG A 149 18.40 14.73 4.97
CA ARG A 149 18.18 16.15 5.28
C ARG A 149 19.46 16.98 5.21
N SER A 150 20.58 16.43 5.65
CA SER A 150 21.90 17.10 5.59
C SER A 150 22.58 17.00 4.22
N GLY A 151 22.01 16.24 3.28
CA GLY A 151 22.55 16.01 1.95
C GLY A 151 23.74 15.05 1.93
N GLN A 152 23.91 14.21 2.97
CA GLN A 152 24.93 13.17 3.01
C GLN A 152 24.62 12.01 2.05
N ILE A 153 23.34 11.72 1.89
CA ILE A 153 22.81 10.76 0.90
C ILE A 153 21.86 11.47 -0.04
N ASN A 154 21.71 10.93 -1.24
CA ASN A 154 20.75 11.43 -2.20
C ASN A 154 19.36 10.81 -2.00
N ARG A 155 18.36 11.32 -2.73
CA ARG A 155 16.97 10.87 -2.59
C ARG A 155 16.75 9.41 -2.97
N GLU A 156 17.42 8.93 -4.02
CA GLU A 156 17.30 7.54 -4.46
C GLU A 156 17.89 6.58 -3.42
N GLU A 157 19.03 6.93 -2.84
CA GLU A 157 19.64 6.20 -1.72
C GLU A 157 18.75 6.20 -0.48
N PHE A 158 18.17 7.35 -0.14
CA PHE A 158 17.24 7.47 0.98
C PHE A 158 16.00 6.59 0.78
N VAL A 159 15.31 6.69 -0.36
CA VAL A 159 14.10 5.92 -0.64
C VAL A 159 14.40 4.42 -0.64
N SER A 160 15.50 4.00 -1.27
CA SER A 160 15.86 2.59 -1.31
C SER A 160 16.18 2.01 0.08
N GLN A 161 16.86 2.76 0.95
CA GLN A 161 17.18 2.29 2.30
C GLN A 161 15.97 2.36 3.23
N MET A 162 15.17 3.42 3.12
CA MET A 162 13.97 3.59 3.93
C MET A 162 12.94 2.49 3.63
N ALA A 163 12.77 2.09 2.37
CA ALA A 163 11.86 0.99 2.00
C ALA A 163 12.25 -0.34 2.67
N VAL A 164 13.55 -0.59 2.87
CA VAL A 164 14.03 -1.78 3.57
C VAL A 164 13.73 -1.68 5.07
N LEU A 165 14.03 -0.54 5.70
CA LEU A 165 13.78 -0.34 7.13
C LEU A 165 12.29 -0.42 7.46
N GLU A 166 11.43 0.18 6.64
CA GLU A 166 9.97 0.11 6.80
C GLU A 166 9.45 -1.32 6.72
N ARG A 167 10.02 -2.13 5.82
CA ARG A 167 9.69 -3.55 5.72
C ARG A 167 10.13 -4.33 6.95
N GLU A 168 11.37 -4.11 7.40
CA GLU A 168 11.92 -4.79 8.56
C GLU A 168 11.15 -4.44 9.84
N ALA A 169 10.75 -3.18 10.01
CA ALA A 169 9.92 -2.74 11.13
C ALA A 169 8.54 -3.43 11.13
N ASP A 170 7.81 -3.39 10.02
CA ASP A 170 6.50 -4.06 9.92
C ASP A 170 6.59 -5.59 10.07
N GLU A 171 7.66 -6.22 9.59
CA GLU A 171 7.90 -7.66 9.77
C GLU A 171 8.22 -8.00 11.23
N ALA A 172 9.00 -7.16 11.93
CA ALA A 172 9.29 -7.30 13.34
C ALA A 172 8.03 -7.13 14.20
N ASP A 173 7.21 -6.11 13.92
CA ASP A 173 5.97 -5.85 14.63
C ASP A 173 4.96 -6.99 14.43
N ARG A 174 4.70 -7.41 13.19
CA ARG A 174 3.85 -8.59 12.92
C ARG A 174 4.35 -9.86 13.60
N ARG A 175 5.67 -10.04 13.68
CA ARG A 175 6.26 -11.19 14.40
C ARG A 175 6.04 -11.07 15.89
N ALA A 176 6.16 -9.88 16.47
CA ALA A 176 5.87 -9.64 17.87
C ALA A 176 4.41 -9.92 18.20
N ASP A 177 3.46 -9.44 17.39
CA ASP A 177 2.02 -9.70 17.55
C ASP A 177 1.69 -11.20 17.55
N ILE A 178 2.21 -11.95 16.56
CA ILE A 178 2.00 -13.40 16.48
C ILE A 178 2.56 -14.10 17.72
N LEU A 179 3.73 -13.68 18.21
CA LEU A 179 4.37 -14.27 19.38
C LEU A 179 3.63 -13.91 20.67
N GLU A 180 3.11 -12.68 20.77
CA GLU A 180 2.27 -12.21 21.88
C GLU A 180 0.99 -13.05 21.96
N ASP A 181 0.24 -13.16 20.85
CA ASP A 181 -0.97 -13.99 20.75
C ASP A 181 -0.69 -15.46 21.12
N THR A 182 0.48 -15.98 20.73
CA THR A 182 0.92 -17.35 21.03
C THR A 182 1.19 -17.53 22.52
N LEU A 183 1.86 -16.57 23.15
CA LEU A 183 2.16 -16.58 24.58
C LEU A 183 0.87 -16.43 25.41
N GLU A 184 -0.05 -15.54 25.00
CA GLU A 184 -1.37 -15.38 25.60
C GLU A 184 -2.16 -16.71 25.58
N MET A 185 -2.20 -17.38 24.42
CA MET A 185 -2.89 -18.67 24.29
C MET A 185 -2.28 -19.78 25.13
N LEU A 186 -0.96 -19.74 25.39
CA LEU A 186 -0.26 -20.66 26.29
C LEU A 186 -0.49 -20.32 27.78
N GLY A 187 -1.20 -19.24 28.09
CA GLY A 187 -1.50 -18.79 29.44
C GLY A 187 -0.39 -17.94 30.08
N PHE A 188 0.45 -17.32 29.24
CA PHE A 188 1.48 -16.35 29.64
C PHE A 188 1.05 -14.94 29.25
N ASP A 189 -0.20 -14.60 29.57
CA ASP A 189 -0.71 -13.22 29.66
C ASP A 189 -0.16 -12.64 30.97
N ASP A 190 0.49 -11.48 30.91
CA ASP A 190 1.27 -10.86 31.99
C ASP A 190 0.46 -10.68 33.31
#